data_AF-A0A8H4F2S0-F1
#
_entry.id   AF-A0A8H4F2S0-F1
#
_cell.length_a   1.000
_cell.length_b   1.000
_cell.length_c   1.000
_cell.angle_alpha   90.00
_cell.angle_beta   90.00
_cell.angle_gamma   90.00
#
_symmetry.space_group_name_H-M   'P 1'
#
loop_
_entity.id
_entity.type
_entity.pdbx_description
1 polymer ?
#
loop_
_entity_poly.entity_id
_entity_poly.type
_entity_poly.pdbx_seq_one_letter_code
_entity_poly.pdbx_strand_id
1 'polypeptide(L)'
;MSSKYSTLPDIDDQPDVYETPDSTDNVTNVSYENQSSDEDDNENVVKSRVSVKDAANKFKGSIVDSTDTDFSDRLTRRKKAMYRTYVKRPPAMETNEYEILPKNLSLDETPLQKLRRLMYEVQELNDEMEKAKVSIIS
;
A
#
# COMPACT_ATOMS: atom_id res chain seq x y z
N MET A 1 52.10 21.41 -40.82
CA MET A 1 52.15 20.20 -41.66
C MET A 1 53.53 19.55 -41.56
N SER A 2 53.61 18.35 -41.01
CA SER A 2 54.86 17.59 -40.93
C SER A 2 55.30 17.22 -42.35
N SER A 3 56.53 17.60 -42.73
CA SER A 3 57.10 17.45 -44.09
C SER A 3 56.99 16.05 -44.69
N LYS A 4 56.73 15.03 -43.88
CA LYS A 4 56.56 13.65 -44.34
C LYS A 4 55.29 13.43 -45.18
N TYR A 5 54.24 14.22 -44.96
CA TYR A 5 52.92 14.01 -45.59
C TYR A 5 52.61 15.01 -46.72
N SER A 6 53.46 16.01 -46.94
CA SER A 6 53.21 17.10 -47.89
C SER A 6 53.29 16.70 -49.37
N THR A 7 53.84 15.52 -49.70
CA THR A 7 53.96 15.03 -51.08
C THR A 7 52.84 14.05 -51.48
N LEU A 8 51.90 13.75 -50.58
CA LEU A 8 50.78 12.86 -50.87
C LEU A 8 49.57 13.68 -51.37
N PRO A 9 48.98 13.31 -52.53
CA PRO A 9 47.69 13.86 -52.94
C PRO A 9 46.59 13.40 -51.95
N ASP A 10 45.59 14.25 -51.73
CA ASP A 10 44.38 13.97 -50.96
C ASP A 10 44.55 13.70 -49.44
N ILE A 11 45.47 14.39 -48.77
CA ILE A 11 45.49 14.47 -47.29
C ILE A 11 44.81 15.76 -46.81
N ASP A 12 43.96 15.63 -45.81
CA ASP A 12 43.16 16.72 -45.24
C ASP A 12 43.93 17.47 -44.15
N ASP A 13 43.80 18.80 -44.16
CA ASP A 13 44.48 19.75 -43.28
C ASP A 13 43.61 20.19 -42.09
N GLN A 14 42.48 19.53 -41.90
CA GLN A 14 41.54 19.81 -40.83
C GLN A 14 42.11 19.56 -39.42
N PRO A 15 41.60 20.25 -38.39
CA PRO A 15 42.07 20.03 -37.02
C PRO A 15 41.75 18.61 -36.56
N ASP A 16 42.73 17.95 -35.98
CA ASP A 16 42.56 16.57 -35.47
C ASP A 16 41.58 16.49 -34.29
N VAL A 17 41.34 17.62 -33.60
CA VAL A 17 40.50 17.69 -32.41
C VAL A 17 39.39 18.73 -32.61
N TYR A 18 38.15 18.29 -32.42
CA TYR A 18 36.94 19.10 -32.49
C TYR A 18 36.20 19.03 -31.15
N GLU A 19 36.23 20.13 -30.41
CA GLU A 19 35.52 20.28 -29.15
C GLU A 19 34.46 21.37 -29.25
N THR A 20 33.39 21.22 -28.47
CA THR A 20 32.32 22.22 -28.36
C THR A 20 32.82 23.42 -27.55
N PRO A 21 32.58 24.67 -27.99
CA PRO A 21 33.02 25.84 -27.25
C PRO A 21 32.32 25.89 -25.88
N ASP A 22 33.08 26.23 -24.83
CA ASP A 22 32.55 26.30 -23.47
C ASP A 22 31.37 27.29 -23.40
N SER A 23 30.19 26.74 -23.11
CA SER A 23 28.96 27.50 -22.97
C SER A 23 28.91 28.14 -21.58
N THR A 24 28.59 29.42 -21.51
CA THR A 24 28.46 30.13 -20.23
C THR A 24 27.16 29.72 -19.53
N ASP A 25 27.20 28.65 -18.74
CA ASP A 25 26.05 28.11 -17.97
C ASP A 25 25.58 29.03 -16.81
N ASN A 26 25.76 30.35 -16.92
CA ASN A 26 25.46 31.32 -15.88
C ASN A 26 24.54 32.45 -16.38
N VAL A 27 23.34 32.10 -16.85
CA VAL A 27 22.27 33.08 -17.06
C VAL A 27 21.00 32.64 -16.34
N THR A 28 20.96 33.04 -15.06
CA THR A 28 19.81 33.56 -14.30
C THR A 28 18.58 32.66 -14.09
N ASN A 29 18.32 32.39 -12.80
CA ASN A 29 17.05 32.02 -12.18
C ASN A 29 15.80 32.32 -13.04
N VAL A 30 15.31 31.31 -13.74
CA VAL A 30 13.97 31.34 -14.33
C VAL A 30 12.98 31.30 -13.16
N SER A 31 12.52 32.46 -12.69
CA SER A 31 11.41 32.49 -11.75
C SER A 31 10.20 31.94 -12.48
N TYR A 32 9.79 30.73 -12.12
CA TYR A 32 8.58 30.05 -12.59
C TYR A 32 7.27 30.74 -12.15
N GLU A 33 7.29 32.06 -11.93
CA GLU A 33 6.18 32.80 -11.33
C GLU A 33 5.26 33.43 -12.38
N ASN A 34 5.56 33.26 -13.68
CA ASN A 34 4.70 33.73 -14.76
C ASN A 34 4.37 32.63 -15.79
N GLN A 35 3.93 31.46 -15.33
CA GLN A 35 3.13 30.56 -16.19
C GLN A 35 1.66 31.03 -16.23
N SER A 36 1.44 32.24 -16.75
CA SER A 36 0.12 32.82 -16.97
C SER A 36 -0.02 33.26 -18.42
N SER A 37 0.20 32.37 -19.36
CA SER A 37 -0.18 32.56 -20.76
C SER A 37 0.23 31.32 -21.54
N ASP A 38 -0.70 30.35 -21.66
CA ASP A 38 -0.98 29.58 -22.89
C ASP A 38 -1.71 28.25 -22.63
N GLU A 39 -1.86 27.80 -21.38
CA GLU A 39 -2.71 26.63 -21.05
C GLU A 39 -4.11 27.00 -20.52
N ASP A 40 -4.49 28.28 -20.59
CA ASP A 40 -5.67 28.80 -19.89
C ASP A 40 -7.01 28.55 -20.60
N ASP A 41 -7.01 28.26 -21.91
CA ASP A 41 -8.22 28.07 -22.72
C ASP A 41 -8.41 26.61 -23.17
N ASN A 42 -8.39 25.68 -22.22
CA ASN A 42 -8.87 24.32 -22.49
C ASN A 42 -10.40 24.30 -22.39
N GLU A 43 -11.11 24.26 -23.53
CA GLU A 43 -12.59 24.25 -23.58
C GLU A 43 -13.23 23.09 -22.81
N ASN A 44 -12.48 22.00 -22.58
CA ASN A 44 -12.92 20.83 -21.82
C ASN A 44 -12.66 20.94 -20.30
N VAL A 45 -12.06 22.02 -19.80
CA VAL A 45 -11.70 22.17 -18.38
C VAL A 45 -12.37 23.42 -17.80
N VAL A 46 -13.28 23.21 -16.85
CA VAL A 46 -13.89 24.32 -16.10
C VAL A 46 -12.99 24.71 -14.92
N LYS A 47 -12.25 25.80 -15.07
CA LYS A 47 -11.40 26.37 -14.00
C LYS A 47 -12.19 27.34 -13.14
N SER A 48 -12.60 26.91 -11.94
CA SER A 48 -13.24 27.80 -10.96
C SER A 48 -12.22 28.32 -9.94
N ARG A 49 -12.10 29.65 -9.79
CA ARG A 49 -11.28 30.25 -8.72
C ARG A 49 -11.94 30.05 -7.36
N VAL A 50 -11.19 29.52 -6.41
CA VAL A 50 -11.65 29.32 -5.03
C VAL A 50 -10.92 30.30 -4.11
N SER A 51 -11.68 31.13 -3.41
CA SER A 51 -11.17 32.01 -2.35
C SER A 51 -10.99 31.20 -1.07
N VAL A 52 -9.78 31.22 -0.50
CA VAL A 52 -9.46 30.53 0.77
C VAL A 52 -10.37 31.03 1.90
N LYS A 53 -10.64 32.34 1.94
CA LYS A 53 -11.50 32.95 2.95
C LYS A 53 -12.94 32.43 2.86
N ASP A 54 -13.46 32.31 1.64
CA ASP A 54 -14.83 31.84 1.44
C ASP A 54 -14.96 30.34 1.67
N ALA A 55 -13.98 29.55 1.25
CA ALA A 55 -13.92 28.12 1.55
C ALA A 55 -13.86 27.85 3.06
N ALA A 56 -12.99 28.57 3.78
CA ALA A 56 -12.88 28.46 5.23
C ALA A 56 -14.20 28.81 5.94
N ASN A 57 -14.88 29.88 5.49
CA ASN A 57 -16.18 30.26 6.04
C ASN A 57 -17.27 29.21 5.77
N LYS A 58 -17.25 28.55 4.60
CA LYS A 58 -18.21 27.49 4.27
C LYS A 58 -18.13 26.28 5.20
N PHE A 59 -16.92 25.88 5.59
CA PHE A 59 -16.70 24.70 6.45
C PHE A 59 -16.53 25.03 7.93
N LYS A 60 -16.60 26.31 8.33
CA LYS A 60 -16.38 26.73 9.73
C LYS A 60 -17.32 26.05 10.74
N GLY A 61 -18.53 25.68 10.33
CA GLY A 61 -19.51 25.00 11.17
C GLY A 61 -19.59 23.48 10.98
N SER A 62 -18.81 22.89 10.06
CA SER A 62 -18.85 21.45 9.85
C SER A 62 -17.98 20.73 10.88
N ILE A 63 -18.60 19.84 11.66
CA ILE A 63 -17.91 18.98 12.63
C ILE A 63 -17.93 17.56 12.07
N VAL A 64 -16.77 16.90 12.06
CA VAL A 64 -16.63 15.50 11.63
C VAL A 64 -16.46 14.63 12.87
N ASP A 65 -17.33 13.64 13.03
CA ASP A 65 -17.17 12.59 14.03
C ASP A 65 -16.30 11.45 13.48
N SER A 66 -15.15 11.24 14.12
CA SER A 66 -14.12 10.26 13.74
C SER A 66 -13.94 9.18 14.81
N THR A 67 -14.84 9.11 15.80
CA THR A 67 -14.67 8.25 16.98
C THR A 67 -14.56 6.76 16.65
N ASP A 68 -15.16 6.33 15.53
CA ASP A 68 -15.30 4.92 15.15
C ASP A 68 -14.82 4.62 13.71
N THR A 69 -14.04 5.53 13.11
CA THR A 69 -13.48 5.35 11.77
C THR A 69 -12.17 4.55 11.81
N ASP A 70 -12.11 3.50 10.99
CA ASP A 70 -10.94 2.63 10.82
C ASP A 70 -10.56 2.58 9.34
N PHE A 71 -9.35 3.02 9.00
CA PHE A 71 -8.80 3.02 7.63
C PHE A 71 -7.89 1.82 7.34
N SER A 72 -7.79 0.84 8.25
CA SER A 72 -6.96 -0.36 8.08
C SER A 72 -7.54 -1.40 7.10
N ASP A 73 -8.53 -1.00 6.30
CA ASP A 73 -9.27 -1.84 5.34
C ASP A 73 -9.97 -3.07 5.97
N ARG A 74 -10.10 -3.09 7.30
CA ARG A 74 -10.74 -4.17 8.04
C ARG A 74 -12.26 -4.03 8.05
N LEU A 75 -12.93 -4.66 7.08
CA LEU A 75 -14.40 -4.76 7.02
C LEU A 75 -14.99 -5.75 8.06
N THR A 76 -14.49 -5.77 9.30
CA THR A 76 -14.89 -6.79 10.29
C THR A 76 -15.88 -6.26 11.35
N ARG A 77 -15.93 -4.93 11.59
CA ARG A 77 -16.68 -4.35 12.70
C ARG A 77 -18.21 -4.42 12.52
N ARG A 78 -18.74 -4.12 11.32
CA ARG A 78 -20.20 -4.20 11.04
C ARG A 78 -20.76 -5.62 11.10
N LYS A 79 -20.06 -6.62 10.55
CA LYS A 79 -20.52 -8.02 10.58
C LYS A 79 -20.53 -8.60 12.01
N LYS A 80 -19.54 -8.24 12.84
CA LYS A 80 -19.41 -8.75 14.21
C LYS A 80 -20.51 -8.24 15.15
N ALA A 81 -20.97 -7.00 14.96
CA ALA A 81 -22.11 -6.43 15.72
C ALA A 81 -23.42 -7.14 15.40
N MET A 82 -23.70 -7.41 14.11
CA MET A 82 -24.91 -8.15 13.71
C MET A 82 -24.87 -9.62 14.17
N TYR A 83 -23.71 -10.29 14.11
CA TYR A 83 -23.63 -11.68 14.58
C TYR A 83 -23.89 -11.81 16.09
N ARG A 84 -23.49 -10.81 16.88
CA ARG A 84 -23.77 -10.74 18.34
C ARG A 84 -25.26 -10.60 18.67
N THR A 85 -26.05 -9.97 17.81
CA THR A 85 -27.50 -9.81 18.02
C THR A 85 -28.30 -11.05 17.62
N TYR A 86 -27.83 -11.80 16.61
CA TYR A 86 -28.52 -13.00 16.11
C TYR A 86 -28.18 -14.28 16.88
N VAL A 87 -27.00 -14.36 17.52
CA VAL A 87 -26.63 -15.53 18.34
C VAL A 87 -26.98 -15.25 19.81
N LYS A 88 -28.28 -15.11 20.11
CA LYS A 88 -28.81 -15.35 21.46
C LYS A 88 -29.04 -16.86 21.62
N ARG A 89 -27.96 -17.66 21.67
CA ARG A 89 -28.06 -19.02 22.20
C ARG A 89 -27.96 -18.95 23.72
N PRO A 90 -28.77 -19.72 24.46
CA PRO A 90 -28.57 -19.85 25.90
C PRO A 90 -27.14 -20.36 26.14
N PRO A 91 -26.48 -19.93 27.22
CA PRO A 91 -25.24 -20.56 27.64
C PRO A 91 -25.58 -22.02 27.94
N ALA A 92 -25.22 -22.94 27.06
CA ALA A 92 -24.98 -24.32 27.48
C ALA A 92 -23.72 -24.22 28.34
N MET A 93 -23.92 -23.86 29.61
CA MET A 93 -24.02 -24.80 30.73
C MET A 93 -22.62 -25.32 30.98
N GLU A 94 -22.07 -24.86 32.08
CA GLU A 94 -20.83 -25.33 32.69
C GLU A 94 -20.96 -26.84 32.95
N THR A 95 -20.65 -27.65 31.95
CA THR A 95 -20.49 -29.10 32.10
C THR A 95 -19.00 -29.40 32.06
N ASN A 96 -18.51 -30.20 33.00
CA ASN A 96 -17.13 -30.72 33.07
C ASN A 96 -16.75 -31.66 31.91
N GLU A 97 -17.59 -31.72 30.87
CA GLU A 97 -17.46 -32.61 29.74
C GLU A 97 -17.23 -31.78 28.47
N TYR A 98 -16.12 -32.04 27.79
CA TYR A 98 -15.76 -31.37 26.55
C TYR A 98 -16.52 -32.01 25.39
N GLU A 99 -17.53 -31.33 24.86
CA GLU A 99 -18.18 -31.72 23.60
C GLU A 99 -17.36 -31.17 22.41
N ILE A 100 -16.78 -32.09 21.62
CA ILE A 100 -16.14 -31.80 20.33
C ILE A 100 -17.08 -32.33 19.24
N LEU A 101 -17.46 -31.48 18.29
CA LEU A 101 -18.28 -31.94 17.17
C LEU A 101 -17.45 -32.87 16.25
N PRO A 102 -18.05 -33.96 15.75
CA PRO A 102 -17.40 -34.82 14.77
C PRO A 102 -17.13 -34.04 13.47
N LYS A 103 -16.00 -34.35 12.82
CA LYS A 103 -15.41 -33.67 11.64
C LYS A 103 -16.32 -33.55 10.41
N ASN A 104 -17.50 -34.16 10.44
CA ASN A 104 -18.39 -34.43 9.31
C ASN A 104 -19.83 -33.91 9.53
N LEU A 105 -20.08 -33.07 10.55
CA LEU A 105 -21.35 -32.36 10.69
C LEU A 105 -21.24 -30.94 10.10
N SER A 106 -22.05 -30.64 9.09
CA SER A 106 -22.15 -29.34 8.39
C SER A 106 -22.78 -28.23 9.25
N LEU A 107 -22.48 -28.20 10.55
CA LEU A 107 -22.93 -27.18 11.48
C LEU A 107 -21.73 -26.28 11.80
N ASP A 108 -21.86 -24.98 11.56
CA ASP A 108 -20.80 -24.02 11.88
C ASP A 108 -20.43 -24.11 13.38
N GLU A 109 -19.16 -24.44 13.64
CA GLU A 109 -18.62 -24.57 15.00
C GLU A 109 -18.82 -23.27 15.78
N THR A 110 -19.22 -23.37 17.06
CA THR A 110 -19.20 -22.19 17.94
C THR A 110 -17.75 -21.75 18.19
N PRO A 111 -17.50 -20.46 18.51
CA PRO A 111 -16.13 -19.97 18.77
C PRO A 111 -15.40 -20.75 19.87
N LEU A 112 -16.12 -21.19 20.90
CA LEU A 112 -15.57 -21.98 22.00
C LEU A 112 -15.20 -23.41 21.55
N GLN A 113 -16.06 -24.06 20.76
CA GLN A 113 -15.77 -25.38 20.19
C GLN A 113 -14.57 -25.31 19.24
N LYS A 114 -14.51 -24.28 18.40
CA LYS A 114 -13.37 -24.04 17.50
C LYS A 114 -12.06 -23.84 18.28
N LEU A 115 -12.08 -23.07 19.36
CA LEU A 115 -10.91 -22.89 20.23
C LEU A 115 -10.43 -24.23 20.79
N ARG A 116 -11.35 -25.03 21.33
CA ARG A 116 -11.03 -26.35 21.91
C ARG A 116 -10.42 -27.30 20.87
N ARG A 117 -11.01 -27.38 19.67
CA ARG A 117 -10.46 -28.19 18.56
C ARG A 117 -9.06 -27.73 18.18
N LEU A 118 -8.86 -26.42 17.99
CA LEU A 118 -7.55 -25.87 17.63
C LEU A 118 -6.49 -26.15 18.71
N MET A 119 -6.84 -26.06 20.00
CA MET A 119 -5.91 -26.40 21.08
C MET A 119 -5.47 -27.87 21.01
N TYR A 120 -6.41 -28.77 20.77
CA TYR A 120 -6.12 -30.19 20.61
C TYR A 120 -5.26 -30.45 19.37
N GLU A 121 -5.62 -29.88 18.21
CA GLU A 121 -4.87 -30.04 16.95
C GLU A 121 -3.43 -29.51 17.08
N VAL A 122 -3.23 -28.39 17.78
CA VAL A 122 -1.88 -27.84 18.05
C VAL A 122 -1.09 -28.77 18.98
N GLN A 123 -1.73 -29.35 20.00
CA GLN A 123 -1.07 -30.30 20.89
C GLN A 123 -0.67 -31.58 20.15
N GLU A 124 -1.58 -32.16 19.37
CA GLU A 124 -1.30 -33.33 18.53
C GLU A 124 -0.15 -33.07 17.54
N LEU A 125 -0.15 -31.90 16.88
CA LEU A 125 0.93 -31.50 15.98
C LEU A 125 2.27 -31.36 16.71
N ASN A 126 2.28 -30.82 17.93
CA ASN A 126 3.50 -30.75 18.74
C ASN A 126 4.03 -32.14 19.07
N ASP A 127 3.16 -33.07 19.48
CA ASP A 127 3.54 -34.44 19.79
C ASP A 127 4.09 -35.17 18.54
N GLU A 128 3.49 -34.94 17.38
CA GLU A 128 4.01 -35.46 16.09
C GLU A 128 5.38 -34.87 15.75
N MET A 129 5.58 -33.56 15.95
CA MET A 129 6.88 -32.91 15.75
C MET A 129 7.95 -33.45 16.69
N GLU A 130 7.62 -33.72 17.95
CA GLU A 130 8.56 -34.32 18.91
C GLU A 130 8.94 -35.75 18.50
N LYS A 131 7.96 -36.58 18.10
CA LYS A 131 8.22 -37.93 17.59
C LYS A 131 9.09 -37.89 16.33
N ALA A 132 8.82 -36.97 15.41
CA ALA A 132 9.63 -36.78 14.21
C ALA A 132 11.07 -36.40 14.56
N LYS A 133 11.29 -35.49 15.53
CA LYS A 133 12.64 -35.13 16.01
C LYS A 133 13.38 -36.33 16.61
N VAL A 134 12.69 -37.15 17.41
CA VAL A 134 13.29 -38.36 18.01
C VAL A 134 13.67 -39.38 16.94
N SER A 135 12.81 -39.58 15.92
CA SER A 135 13.10 -40.50 14.81
C SER A 135 14.26 -40.07 13.89
N ILE A 136 14.67 -38.81 13.93
CA ILE A 136 15.80 -38.28 13.16
C ILE A 136 17.13 -38.47 13.92
N ILE A 137 17.08 -38.71 15.23
CA ILE A 137 18.27 -38.84 16.11
C ILE A 137 18.62 -40.33 16.37
N SER A 138 17.71 -41.27 16.12
CA SER A 138 17.94 -42.73 16.16
C SER A 138 18.40 -43.28 14.81
#